data_AF-A0A085W8P8-F1
#
_entry.id   AF-A0A085W8P8-F1
#
_cell.length_a   1.000
_cell.length_b   1.000
_cell.length_c   1.000
_cell.angle_alpha   90.00
_cell.angle_beta   90.00
_cell.angle_gamma   90.00
#
_symmetry.space_group_name_H-M   'P 1'
#
loop_
_entity.id
_entity.type
_entity.pdbx_description
1 polymer ?
#
loop_
_entity_poly.entity_id
_entity_poly.type
_entity_poly.pdbx_seq_one_letter_code
_entity_poly.pdbx_strand_id
1 'polypeptide(L)'
;MSEDSELPLANAGREKHARELFPYREQTPEEYAARHFHEWMTFSFDDFRYSDPELDAWIARLGQIFFKRPGAPSIEELRARFLTPQELEAIHEREQEAF
;
A
#
# COMPACT_ATOMS: atom_id res chain seq x y z
N MET A 1 12.45 -4.06 -20.90
CA MET A 1 11.79 -2.93 -21.59
C MET A 1 11.00 -2.23 -20.52
N SER A 2 11.35 -0.99 -20.20
CA SER A 2 10.78 -0.24 -19.08
C SER A 2 9.54 0.50 -19.58
N GLU A 3 8.34 0.00 -19.27
CA GLU A 3 7.06 0.70 -19.46
C GLU A 3 6.77 1.67 -18.29
N ASP A 4 7.81 2.36 -17.81
CA ASP A 4 7.71 3.26 -16.65
C ASP A 4 7.48 4.70 -17.13
N SER A 5 6.41 4.97 -17.88
CA SER A 5 6.05 6.36 -18.22
C SER A 5 4.63 6.61 -18.80
N GLU A 6 3.65 5.73 -18.63
CA GLU A 6 2.32 5.91 -19.28
C GLU A 6 1.15 6.17 -18.33
N LEU A 7 1.35 6.10 -17.01
CA LEU A 7 0.27 6.38 -16.06
C LEU A 7 -0.05 7.89 -16.04
N PRO A 8 -1.34 8.28 -16.08
CA PRO A 8 -1.73 9.68 -16.04
C PRO A 8 -1.36 10.32 -14.69
N LEU A 9 -0.97 11.59 -14.72
CA LEU A 9 -0.77 12.36 -13.48
C LEU A 9 -2.13 12.52 -12.77
N ALA A 10 -2.14 12.23 -11.48
CA ALA A 10 -3.29 12.44 -10.62
C ALA A 10 -3.72 13.92 -10.65
N ASN A 11 -5.02 14.17 -10.67
CA ASN A 11 -5.52 15.52 -10.47
C ASN A 11 -5.26 15.98 -9.02
N ALA A 12 -5.28 17.30 -8.79
CA ALA A 12 -4.97 17.88 -7.48
C ALA A 12 -5.85 17.36 -6.33
N GLY A 13 -7.11 17.00 -6.61
CA GLY A 13 -8.01 16.42 -5.62
C GLY A 13 -7.59 15.02 -5.18
N ARG A 14 -7.23 14.17 -6.15
CA ARG A 14 -6.74 12.81 -5.90
C ARG A 14 -5.38 12.82 -5.19
N GLU A 15 -4.47 13.71 -5.60
CA GLU A 15 -3.18 13.86 -4.93
C GLU A 15 -3.34 14.36 -3.49
N LYS A 16 -4.21 15.35 -3.25
CA LYS A 16 -4.54 15.77 -1.89
C LYS A 16 -5.11 14.62 -1.05
N HIS A 17 -6.07 13.87 -1.60
CA HIS A 17 -6.66 12.75 -0.90
C HIS A 17 -5.64 11.65 -0.57
N ALA A 18 -4.76 11.31 -1.50
CA ALA A 18 -3.69 10.35 -1.27
C ALA A 18 -2.74 10.79 -0.14
N ARG A 19 -2.40 12.09 -0.08
CA ARG A 19 -1.57 12.65 1.00
C ARG A 19 -2.25 12.61 2.38
N GLU A 20 -3.58 12.75 2.42
CA GLU A 20 -4.35 12.69 3.66
C GLU A 20 -4.59 11.26 4.13
N LEU A 21 -4.68 10.31 3.19
CA LEU A 21 -5.01 8.91 3.46
C LEU A 21 -3.79 8.07 3.83
N PHE A 22 -2.66 8.28 3.16
CA PHE A 22 -1.47 7.45 3.32
C PHE A 22 -0.43 8.14 4.21
N PRO A 23 0.10 7.44 5.25
CA PRO A 23 1.15 7.96 6.11
C PRO A 23 2.54 7.84 5.45
N TYR A 24 2.69 8.27 4.18
CA TYR A 24 3.89 8.01 3.36
C TYR A 24 5.19 8.64 3.88
N ARG A 25 5.10 9.60 4.81
CA ARG A 25 6.25 10.24 5.48
C ARG A 25 6.61 9.61 6.82
N GLU A 26 5.72 8.81 7.38
CA GLU A 26 5.84 8.26 8.74
C GLU A 26 6.04 6.75 8.72
N GLN A 27 5.50 6.06 7.71
CA GLN A 27 5.56 4.60 7.57
C GLN A 27 5.98 4.20 6.16
N THR A 28 6.71 3.09 6.08
CA THR A 28 7.08 2.48 4.78
C THR A 28 5.86 1.80 4.15
N PRO A 29 5.82 1.65 2.81
CA PRO A 29 4.69 0.98 2.15
C PRO A 29 4.60 -0.50 2.56
N GLU A 30 5.74 -1.15 2.82
CA GLU A 30 5.80 -2.50 3.38
C GLU A 30 5.15 -2.61 4.76
N GLU A 31 5.46 -1.68 5.66
CA GLU A 31 4.91 -1.65 7.01
C GLU A 31 3.40 -1.34 6.99
N TYR A 32 2.97 -0.40 6.15
CA TYR A 32 1.56 -0.10 5.94
C TYR A 32 0.80 -1.31 5.39
N ALA A 33 1.36 -2.01 4.40
CA ALA A 33 0.77 -3.21 3.84
C ALA A 33 0.61 -4.32 4.88
N ALA A 34 1.60 -4.53 5.75
CA ALA A 34 1.53 -5.55 6.80
C ALA A 34 0.29 -5.35 7.70
N ARG A 35 0.02 -4.09 8.08
CA ARG A 35 -1.07 -3.70 8.98
C ARG A 35 -2.42 -3.60 8.29
N HIS A 36 -2.47 -2.93 7.14
CA HIS A 36 -3.73 -2.44 6.57
C HIS A 36 -4.21 -3.21 5.34
N PHE A 37 -3.46 -4.19 4.82
CA PHE A 37 -3.85 -4.92 3.60
C PHE A 37 -5.29 -5.45 3.63
N HIS A 38 -5.72 -5.94 4.79
CA HIS A 38 -7.07 -6.49 5.00
C HIS A 38 -8.20 -5.44 4.93
N GLU A 39 -7.88 -4.16 5.09
CA GLU A 39 -8.84 -3.05 5.02
C GLU A 39 -9.16 -2.67 3.55
N TRP A 40 -8.36 -3.17 2.59
CA TRP A 40 -8.46 -2.82 1.18
C TRP A 40 -9.07 -3.95 0.34
N MET A 41 -10.32 -3.77 -0.09
CA MET A 41 -10.94 -4.68 -1.08
C MET A 41 -10.47 -4.42 -2.51
N THR A 42 -10.16 -3.16 -2.84
CA THR A 42 -9.64 -2.76 -4.15
C THR A 42 -8.67 -1.59 -3.97
N PHE A 43 -7.60 -1.56 -4.77
CA PHE A 43 -6.61 -0.49 -4.75
C PHE A 43 -6.44 0.03 -6.18
N SER A 44 -6.64 1.34 -6.37
CA SER A 44 -6.51 2.00 -7.68
C SER A 44 -5.57 3.20 -7.63
N PHE A 45 -4.93 3.46 -6.49
CA PHE A 45 -4.05 4.60 -6.33
C PHE A 45 -2.77 4.43 -7.18
N ASP A 46 -2.34 3.20 -7.46
CA ASP A 46 -1.22 2.89 -8.35
C ASP A 46 -1.53 3.04 -9.84
N ASP A 47 -2.77 3.30 -10.24
CA ASP A 47 -3.12 3.62 -11.64
C ASP A 47 -2.73 5.07 -12.05
N PHE A 48 -2.14 5.84 -11.14
CA PHE A 48 -1.80 7.25 -11.35
C PHE A 48 -0.38 7.56 -10.88
N ARG A 49 0.23 8.59 -11.48
CA ARG A 49 1.44 9.23 -10.96
C ARG A 49 1.08 10.41 -10.05
N TYR A 50 1.94 10.71 -9.10
CA TYR A 50 1.77 11.84 -8.19
C TYR A 50 2.91 12.85 -8.37
N SER A 51 2.60 14.13 -8.18
CA SER A 51 3.59 15.21 -8.37
C SER A 51 4.67 15.20 -7.30
N ASP A 52 4.33 14.73 -6.10
CA ASP A 52 5.28 14.45 -5.02
C ASP A 52 6.00 13.10 -5.28
N PRO A 53 7.32 13.11 -5.54
CA PRO A 53 8.05 11.89 -5.90
C PRO A 53 8.13 10.87 -4.74
N GLU A 54 8.08 11.31 -3.49
CA GLU A 54 8.08 10.39 -2.34
C GLU A 54 6.75 9.67 -2.25
N LEU A 55 5.64 10.40 -2.41
CA LEU A 55 4.30 9.82 -2.45
C LEU A 55 4.13 8.87 -3.64
N ASP A 56 4.58 9.29 -4.81
CA ASP A 56 4.52 8.52 -6.05
C ASP A 56 5.23 7.16 -5.91
N ALA A 57 6.48 7.18 -5.44
CA ALA A 57 7.25 5.96 -5.20
C ALA A 57 6.61 5.07 -4.13
N TRP A 58 6.07 5.68 -3.07
CA TRP A 58 5.40 4.96 -1.99
C TRP A 58 4.14 4.23 -2.49
N ILE A 59 3.28 4.90 -3.25
CA ILE A 59 2.05 4.32 -3.80
C ILE A 59 2.37 3.24 -4.84
N ALA A 60 3.34 3.50 -5.72
CA ALA A 60 3.77 2.51 -6.69
C ALA A 60 4.28 1.23 -6.00
N ARG A 61 5.07 1.38 -4.92
CA ARG A 61 5.56 0.24 -4.14
C ARG A 61 4.43 -0.50 -3.43
N LEU A 62 3.47 0.24 -2.86
CA LEU A 62 2.30 -0.36 -2.22
C LEU A 62 1.48 -1.18 -3.23
N GLY A 63 1.23 -0.64 -4.42
CA GLY A 63 0.56 -1.34 -5.52
C GLY A 63 1.29 -2.63 -5.91
N GLN A 64 2.62 -2.60 -6.01
CA GLN A 64 3.41 -3.82 -6.28
C GLN A 64 3.17 -4.93 -5.25
N ILE A 65 3.09 -4.57 -3.95
CA ILE A 65 2.82 -5.50 -2.86
C ILE A 65 1.39 -6.04 -2.97
N PHE A 66 0.40 -5.16 -3.14
CA PHE A 66 -1.02 -5.54 -3.17
C PHE A 66 -1.36 -6.44 -4.35
N PHE A 67 -0.77 -6.18 -5.51
CA PHE A 67 -0.94 -6.99 -6.71
C PHE A 67 0.06 -8.14 -6.85
N LYS A 68 0.85 -8.43 -5.79
CA LYS A 68 1.82 -9.54 -5.74
C LYS A 68 2.75 -9.56 -6.95
N ARG A 69 3.22 -8.39 -7.38
CA ARG A 69 4.10 -8.25 -8.55
C ARG A 69 5.46 -8.93 -8.26
N PRO A 70 6.14 -9.48 -9.28
CA PRO A 70 7.45 -10.11 -9.10
C PRO A 70 8.44 -9.17 -8.38
N GLY A 71 9.10 -9.67 -7.32
CA GLY A 71 10.05 -8.89 -6.52
C GLY A 71 9.44 -8.08 -5.38
N ALA A 72 8.11 -8.08 -5.22
CA ALA A 72 7.45 -7.59 -4.01
C ALA A 72 7.40 -8.70 -2.94
N PRO A 73 7.63 -8.36 -1.66
CA PRO A 73 7.41 -9.30 -0.56
C PRO A 73 5.92 -9.63 -0.42
N SER A 74 5.63 -10.83 0.07
CA SER A 74 4.26 -11.23 0.40
C SER A 74 3.77 -10.56 1.68
N ILE A 75 2.45 -10.43 1.83
CA ILE A 75 1.84 -9.88 3.04
C ILE A 75 2.22 -10.70 4.28
N GLU A 76 2.32 -12.03 4.17
CA GLU A 76 2.72 -12.91 5.26
C GLU A 76 4.16 -12.64 5.73
N GLU A 77 5.10 -12.46 4.79
CA GLU A 77 6.48 -12.09 5.10
C GLU A 77 6.57 -10.71 5.77
N LEU A 78 5.78 -9.75 5.28
CA LEU A 78 5.71 -8.40 5.86
C LEU A 78 5.12 -8.42 7.26
N ARG A 79 4.03 -9.16 7.45
CA ARG A 79 3.38 -9.38 8.75
C ARG A 79 4.36 -10.01 9.75
N ALA A 80 5.08 -11.06 9.35
CA ALA A 80 6.09 -11.69 10.21
C ALA A 80 7.26 -10.75 10.57
N ARG A 81 7.55 -9.76 9.72
CA ARG A 81 8.65 -8.81 9.92
C ARG A 81 8.27 -7.60 10.78
N PHE A 82 7.06 -7.08 10.62
CA PHE A 82 6.65 -5.80 11.21
C PHE A 82 5.65 -5.93 12.35
N LEU A 83 4.93 -7.05 12.45
CA LEU A 83 3.90 -7.23 13.46
C LEU A 83 4.39 -8.11 14.60
N THR A 84 4.01 -7.72 15.80
CA THR A 84 4.06 -8.58 16.97
C THR A 84 2.97 -9.67 16.90
N PRO A 85 3.11 -10.78 17.63
CA PRO A 85 2.07 -11.80 17.71
C PRO A 85 0.70 -11.25 18.12
N GLN A 86 0.68 -10.22 18.98
CA GLN A 86 -0.56 -9.57 19.45
C GLN A 86 -1.24 -8.78 18.33
N GLU A 87 -0.47 -8.08 17.50
CA GLU A 87 -1.01 -7.36 16.34
C GLU A 87 -1.51 -8.34 15.27
N LEU A 88 -0.83 -9.48 15.08
CA LEU A 88 -1.29 -10.53 14.17
C LEU A 88 -2.64 -11.12 14.60
N GLU A 89 -2.80 -11.40 15.89
CA GLU A 89 -4.05 -11.92 16.44
C GLU A 89 -5.19 -10.92 16.27
N ALA A 90 -4.96 -9.64 16.58
CA ALA A 90 -5.96 -8.58 16.40
C ALA A 90 -6.38 -8.39 14.93
N ILE A 91 -5.46 -8.54 13.97
CA ILE A 91 -5.80 -8.51 12.54
C ILE A 91 -6.62 -9.74 12.15
N HIS A 92 -6.25 -10.92 12.65
CA HIS A 92 -6.97 -12.15 12.36
C HIS A 92 -8.42 -12.08 12.87
N GLU A 93 -8.65 -11.54 14.07
CA GLU A 93 -9.99 -11.32 14.60
C GLU A 93 -10.83 -10.40 13.70
N ARG A 94 -10.27 -9.27 13.26
CA ARG A 94 -10.95 -8.33 12.34
C ARG A 94 -11.27 -8.94 10.97
N GLU A 95 -10.36 -9.77 10.44
CA GLU A 95 -10.57 -10.50 9.20
C GLU A 95 -11.72 -11.52 9.34
N GLN A 96 -11.90 -12.14 10.50
CA GLN A 96 -12.98 -13.09 10.78
C GLN A 96 -14.34 -12.41 11.03
N GLU A 97 -14.36 -11.22 11.64
CA GLU A 97 -15.59 -10.45 11.86
C GLU A 97 -16.18 -9.84 10.58
N ALA A 98 -15.36 -9.67 9.53
CA ALA A 98 -15.78 -9.10 8.25
C ALA A 98 -16.50 -10.10 7.32
N PHE A 99 -16.68 -11.37 7.74
CA PHE A 99 -17.34 -12.44 6.99
C PHE A 99 -18.68 -12.87 7.59
#